data_AF-A0A2V6AHK0-F1
#
_entry.id   AF-A0A2V6AHK0-F1
#
_cell.length_a   1.000
_cell.length_b   1.000
_cell.length_c   1.000
_cell.angle_alpha   90.00
_cell.angle_beta   90.00
_cell.angle_gamma   90.00
#
_symmetry.space_group_name_H-M   'P 1'
#
loop_
_entity.id
_entity.type
_entity.pdbx_description
1 polymer ?
#
loop_
_entity_poly.entity_id
_entity_poly.type
_entity_poly.pdbx_seq_one_letter_code
_entity_poly.pdbx_strand_id
1 'polypeptide(L)' 'MPRLPFITFEGSEGSGKSTQADRLAAHLQQCNVPYFLTREPGGTLIGESIRDLLQFAPHNSDMTPETELFLFEASR' A
#
# COMPACT_ATOMS: atom_id res chain seq x y z
N MET A 1 -13.47 24.57 0.52
CA MET A 1 -13.32 23.36 1.35
C MET A 1 -11.89 23.31 1.86
N PRO A 2 -11.65 22.96 3.14
CA PRO A 2 -10.29 22.72 3.61
C PRO A 2 -9.66 21.55 2.82
N ARG A 3 -8.43 21.72 2.33
CA ARG A 3 -7.64 20.60 1.78
C ARG A 3 -7.02 19.85 2.95
N LEU A 4 -7.35 18.56 3.08
CA LEU A 4 -6.60 17.69 3.97
C LEU A 4 -5.21 17.41 3.36
N PRO A 5 -4.17 17.27 4.20
CA PRO A 5 -2.84 16.90 3.73
C PRO A 5 -2.85 15.46 3.20
N PHE A 6 -2.08 15.21 2.15
CA PHE A 6 -1.74 13.86 1.70
C PHE A 6 -0.35 13.51 2.22
N ILE A 7 -0.25 12.46 3.03
CA ILE A 7 0.95 12.08 3.78
C ILE A 7 1.39 10.70 3.30
N THR A 8 2.66 10.57 2.91
CA THR A 8 3.28 9.29 2.54
C THR A 8 4.34 8.89 3.56
N PHE A 9 4.51 7.59 3.78
CA PHE A 9 5.56 7.01 4.62
C PHE A 9 6.52 6.19 3.76
N GLU A 10 7.75 6.68 3.59
CA GLU A 10 8.75 6.09 2.70
C GLU A 10 9.96 5.53 3.47
N GLY A 11 10.65 4.57 2.87
CA GLY A 11 11.85 3.96 3.43
C GLY A 11 12.07 2.49 3.03
N SER A 12 13.23 1.95 3.37
CA SER A 12 13.62 0.57 3.06
C SER A 12 12.72 -0.47 3.74
N GLU A 13 12.83 -1.73 3.30
CA GLU A 13 12.14 -2.83 3.97
C GLU A 13 12.54 -2.92 5.46
N GLY A 14 11.57 -3.19 6.33
CA GLY A 14 11.79 -3.21 7.78
C GLY A 14 12.00 -1.84 8.46
N SER A 15 11.95 -0.70 7.76
CA SER A 15 12.15 0.63 8.38
C SER A 15 11.02 1.10 9.31
N GLY A 16 9.92 0.33 9.41
CA GLY A 16 8.79 0.63 10.29
C GLY A 16 7.69 1.50 9.65
N LYS A 17 7.66 1.67 8.32
CA LYS A 17 6.64 2.46 7.59
C LYS A 17 5.21 2.14 8.03
N SER A 18 4.80 0.87 7.95
CA SER A 18 3.45 0.43 8.31
C SER A 18 3.14 0.73 9.78
N THR A 19 4.08 0.48 10.67
CA THR A 19 3.94 0.80 12.10
C THR A 19 3.70 2.29 12.34
N GLN A 20 4.41 3.18 11.63
CA GLN A 20 4.24 4.62 11.78
C GLN A 20 2.93 5.11 11.15
N ALA A 21 2.52 4.54 10.02
CA ALA A 21 1.24 4.84 9.39
C ALA A 21 0.06 4.45 10.31
N ASP A 22 0.10 3.26 10.90
CA ASP A 22 -0.93 2.78 11.85
C ASP A 22 -0.97 3.64 13.12
N ARG A 23 0.20 4.05 13.64
CA ARG A 23 0.28 4.96 14.80
C ARG A 23 -0.31 6.32 14.51
N LEU A 24 -0.05 6.89 13.32
CA LEU A 24 -0.65 8.14 12.91
C LEU A 24 -2.17 8.00 12.78
N ALA A 25 -2.65 6.93 12.14
CA ALA A 25 -4.09 6.66 12.01
C ALA A 25 -4.77 6.57 13.38
N ALA A 26 -4.19 5.82 14.32
CA ALA A 26 -4.70 5.71 15.69
C ALA A 26 -4.73 7.07 16.41
N HIS A 27 -3.72 7.92 16.22
CA HIS A 27 -3.69 9.26 16.79
C HIS A 27 -4.77 10.17 16.19
N LEU A 28 -4.94 10.16 14.87
CA LEU A 28 -5.99 10.93 14.19
C LEU A 28 -7.39 10.50 14.63
N GLN A 29 -7.60 9.19 14.81
CA GLN A 29 -8.83 8.64 15.37
C GLN A 29 -9.11 9.18 16.79
N GLN A 30 -8.11 9.19 17.68
CA GLN A 30 -8.24 9.76 19.03
C GLN A 30 -8.58 11.26 19.03
N CYS A 31 -8.07 11.99 18.04
CA CYS A 31 -8.34 13.41 17.87
C CYS A 31 -9.65 13.72 17.12
N ASN A 32 -10.44 12.71 16.74
CA ASN A 32 -11.63 12.85 15.88
C ASN A 32 -11.34 13.58 14.55
N VAL A 33 -10.15 13.39 13.99
CA VAL A 33 -9.77 13.93 12.68
C VAL A 33 -10.14 12.91 11.60
N PRO A 34 -10.96 13.25 10.60
CA PRO A 34 -11.25 12.36 9.48
C PRO A 34 -9.98 12.00 8.70
N TYR A 35 -9.80 10.72 8.39
CA TYR A 35 -8.67 10.23 7.62
C TYR A 35 -9.07 9.07 6.71
N PHE A 36 -8.22 8.81 5.71
CA PHE A 36 -8.27 7.62 4.87
C PHE A 36 -6.85 7.04 4.84
N LEU A 37 -6.72 5.79 5.27
CA LEU A 37 -5.45 5.06 5.26
C LEU A 37 -5.43 4.12 4.07
N THR A 38 -4.36 4.18 3.28
CA THR A 38 -4.12 3.29 2.14
C THR A 38 -2.64 2.94 2.05
N ARG A 39 -2.30 1.98 1.17
CA ARG A 39 -0.93 1.51 0.91
C ARG A 39 -0.76 1.17 -0.56
N GLU A 40 0.46 1.27 -1.05
CA GLU A 40 0.86 0.76 -2.36
C GLU A 40 2.07 -0.19 -2.22
N PRO A 41 2.20 -1.21 -3.09
CA PRO A 41 1.15 -1.73 -3.98
C PRO A 41 -0.03 -2.30 -3.17
N GLY A 42 -1.26 -2.15 -3.67
CA GLY A 42 -2.51 -2.51 -2.98
C GLY A 42 -3.49 -1.34 -2.84
N GLY A 43 -4.27 -1.33 -1.76
CA GLY A 43 -5.17 -0.21 -1.44
C GLY A 43 -6.53 -0.23 -2.16
N THR A 44 -6.70 -1.08 -3.16
CA THR A 44 -8.01 -1.40 -3.79
C THR A 44 -8.26 -2.90 -3.79
N LEU A 45 -9.51 -3.35 -3.94
CA LEU A 45 -9.83 -4.79 -3.97
C LEU A 45 -9.05 -5.53 -5.07
N ILE A 46 -8.93 -4.92 -6.25
CA ILE A 46 -8.16 -5.49 -7.36
C ILE A 46 -6.66 -5.37 -7.12
N GLY A 47 -6.18 -4.24 -6.57
CA GLY A 47 -4.77 -4.04 -6.25
C GLY A 47 -4.25 -5.03 -5.22
N GLU A 48 -5.04 -5.34 -4.19
CA GLU A 48 -4.71 -6.39 -3.21
C GLU A 48 -4.66 -7.78 -3.87
N SER A 49 -5.58 -8.08 -4.80
CA SER A 49 -5.56 -9.35 -5.54
C SER A 49 -4.30 -9.49 -6.42
N ILE A 50 -3.89 -8.40 -7.07
CA ILE A 50 -2.67 -8.38 -7.88
C ILE A 50 -1.42 -8.48 -6.99
N ARG A 51 -1.40 -7.78 -5.86
CA ARG A 51 -0.32 -7.88 -4.87
C ARG A 51 -0.13 -9.33 -4.39
N ASP A 52 -1.22 -10.00 -4.06
CA ASP A 52 -1.18 -11.39 -3.59
C ASP A 52 -0.66 -12.34 -4.67
N LEU A 53 -1.07 -12.13 -5.93
CA LEU A 53 -0.54 -12.87 -7.08
C LEU A 53 0.98 -12.69 -7.21
N LEU A 54 1.47 -11.45 -7.12
CA LEU A 54 2.90 -11.14 -7.24
C LEU A 54 3.72 -11.74 -6.09
N GLN A 55 3.21 -11.68 -4.85
CA GLN A 55 3.97 -12.08 -3.67
C GLN A 55 3.89 -13.57 -3.35
N PHE A 56 2.75 -14.20 -3.60
CA PHE A 56 2.43 -15.51 -3.02
C PHE A 56 1.98 -16.56 -4.03
N ALA A 57 1.78 -16.21 -5.31
CA ALA A 57 1.39 -17.24 -6.29
C ALA A 57 2.50 -18.29 -6.44
N PRO A 58 2.17 -19.60 -6.40
CA PRO A 58 3.17 -20.68 -6.49
C PRO A 58 4.03 -20.66 -7.76
N HIS A 59 3.53 -20.03 -8.82
CA HIS A 59 4.17 -19.93 -10.14
C HIS A 59 4.58 -18.50 -10.48
N ASN A 60 4.69 -17.59 -9.49
CA ASN A 60 5.09 -16.20 -9.76
C ASN A 60 6.46 -16.08 -10.42
N SER A 61 7.37 -17.04 -10.16
CA SER A 61 8.69 -17.14 -10.79
C SER A 61 8.64 -17.38 -12.30
N ASP A 62 7.51 -17.83 -12.84
CA ASP A 62 7.34 -18.11 -14.27
C ASP A 62 6.92 -16.85 -15.06
N MET A 63 6.62 -15.73 -14.37
CA MET A 63 6.29 -14.47 -15.03
C MET A 63 7.51 -13.91 -15.75
N THR A 64 7.29 -13.35 -16.95
CA THR A 64 8.33 -12.52 -17.57
C THR A 64 8.49 -11.23 -16.76
N PRO A 65 9.69 -10.61 -16.77
CA PRO A 65 9.90 -9.34 -16.07
C PRO A 65 8.91 -8.24 -16.45
N GLU A 66 8.46 -8.20 -17.72
CA GLU A 66 7.47 -7.23 -18.18
C GLU A 66 6.08 -7.51 -17.60
N THR A 67 5.72 -8.79 -17.46
CA THR A 67 4.44 -9.20 -16.85
C THR A 67 4.41 -8.80 -15.39
N GLU A 68 5.48 -9.09 -14.65
CA GLU A 68 5.63 -8.71 -13.25
C GLU A 68 5.53 -7.18 -13.08
N LEU A 69 6.27 -6.42 -13.90
CA LEU A 69 6.27 -4.96 -13.87
C LEU A 69 4.88 -4.37 -14.14
N PHE A 70 4.18 -4.83 -15.18
CA PHE A 70 2.87 -4.29 -15.52
C PHE A 70 1.79 -4.65 -14.49
N LEU A 71 1.86 -5.83 -13.90
CA LEU A 71 0.98 -6.20 -12.78
C LEU A 71 1.29 -5.34 -11.54
N PHE A 72 2.56 -5.12 -11.23
CA PHE A 72 2.94 -4.24 -10.13
C PHE A 72 2.38 -2.82 -10.33
N GLU A 73 2.53 -2.24 -11.51
CA GLU A 73 1.98 -0.92 -11.83
C GLU A 73 0.44 -0.90 -11.84
N ALA A 74 -0.21 -1.99 -12.24
CA ALA A 74 -1.67 -2.13 -12.20
C ALA A 74 -2.25 -2.32 -10.79
N SER A 75 -1.40 -2.51 -9.77
CA SER A 75 -1.82 -2.74 -8.38
C SER A 75 -2.00 -1.46 -7.55
N ARG A 76 -1.89 -0.29 -8.18
CA ARG A 76 -2.03 1.04 -7.57
C ARG A 76 -3.47 1.57 -7.68
#